data_AF-A0A920YR33-F1
#
_entry.id   AF-A0A920YR33-F1
#
_cell.length_a   1.000
_cell.length_b   1.000
_cell.length_c   1.000
_cell.angle_alpha   90.00
_cell.angle_beta   90.00
_cell.angle_gamma   90.00
#
_symmetry.space_group_name_H-M   'P 1'
#
loop_
_entity.id
_entity.type
_entity.pdbx_description
1 polymer ?
#
loop_
_entity_poly.entity_id
_entity_poly.type
_entity_poly.pdbx_seq_one_letter_code
_entity_poly.pdbx_strand_id
1 'polypeptide(L)'
;MWDDVAVLACPIYSWYCPTLMKSVLDRHYGLNKFYGSATGSLWSGNKAALFLTHGYDREYACTPFETGVKNLCVHSSLEYIGMYSAGDIDNKASMHTKKAVEGAKLFVRKIAGERPDISSI
;
A
#
# COMPACT_ATOMS: atom_id res chain seq x y z
N MET A 1 -12.97 -13.71 -0.71
CA MET A 1 -11.73 -13.29 -0.04
C MET A 1 -12.17 -12.40 1.10
N TRP A 2 -11.70 -12.64 2.32
CA TRP A 2 -12.34 -12.16 3.57
C TRP A 2 -11.62 -10.96 4.20
N ASP A 3 -10.91 -10.17 3.40
CA ASP A 3 -10.09 -9.07 3.91
C ASP A 3 -10.73 -7.73 3.58
N ASP A 4 -11.08 -6.96 4.61
CA ASP A 4 -11.59 -5.59 4.44
C ASP A 4 -10.50 -4.62 3.95
N VAL A 5 -9.22 -4.94 4.23
CA VAL A 5 -8.06 -4.11 3.89
C VAL A 5 -6.86 -4.97 3.47
N ALA A 6 -6.34 -4.76 2.26
CA ALA A 6 -5.07 -5.31 1.79
C ALA A 6 -3.93 -4.30 1.97
N VAL A 7 -2.90 -4.64 2.76
CA VAL A 7 -1.70 -3.81 2.96
C VAL A 7 -0.54 -4.39 2.16
N LEU A 8 -0.11 -3.69 1.11
CA LEU A 8 1.05 -4.09 0.31
C LEU A 8 2.32 -3.52 0.94
N ALA A 9 3.02 -4.38 1.69
CA ALA A 9 4.26 -4.04 2.36
C ALA A 9 5.47 -4.52 1.53
N CYS A 10 6.29 -3.61 1.02
CA CYS A 10 7.49 -3.97 0.27
C CYS A 10 8.52 -2.83 0.17
N PRO A 11 9.82 -3.17 0.02
CA PRO A 11 10.82 -2.18 -0.40
C PRO A 11 10.60 -1.76 -1.86
N ILE A 12 11.01 -0.55 -2.19
CA ILE A 12 11.01 -0.04 -3.56
C ILE A 12 12.37 -0.26 -4.22
N TYR A 13 12.37 -1.03 -5.31
CA TYR A 13 13.52 -1.32 -6.16
C TYR A 13 13.21 -0.92 -7.59
N SER A 14 14.12 -0.17 -8.22
CA SER A 14 13.93 0.36 -9.58
C SER A 14 12.58 1.06 -9.75
N TRP A 15 12.25 1.95 -8.79
CA TRP A 15 10.99 2.71 -8.74
C TRP A 15 9.71 1.86 -8.69
N TYR A 16 9.82 0.57 -8.33
CA TYR A 16 8.70 -0.34 -8.30
C TYR A 16 8.79 -1.36 -7.16
N CYS A 17 7.77 -2.19 -7.00
CA CYS A 17 7.79 -3.28 -6.02
C CYS A 17 8.72 -4.44 -6.47
N PRO A 18 9.16 -5.30 -5.53
CA PRO A 18 9.98 -6.45 -5.86
C PRO A 18 9.21 -7.49 -6.68
N THR A 19 9.93 -8.34 -7.41
CA THR A 19 9.35 -9.36 -8.32
C THR A 19 8.29 -10.24 -7.65
N LEU A 20 8.50 -10.65 -6.40
CA LEU A 20 7.54 -11.48 -5.68
C LEU A 20 6.24 -10.71 -5.38
N MET A 21 6.32 -9.44 -4.99
CA MET A 21 5.13 -8.60 -4.81
C MET A 21 4.39 -8.41 -6.15
N LYS A 22 5.12 -8.14 -7.24
CA LYS A 22 4.51 -8.04 -8.57
C LYS A 22 3.83 -9.34 -9.00
N SER A 23 4.43 -10.49 -8.70
CA SER A 23 3.83 -11.79 -8.99
C SER A 23 2.52 -12.02 -8.22
N VAL A 24 2.45 -11.59 -6.96
CA VAL A 24 1.20 -11.62 -6.17
C VAL A 24 0.14 -10.72 -6.81
N LEU A 25 0.50 -9.51 -7.22
CA LEU A 25 -0.42 -8.58 -7.89
C LEU A 25 -0.93 -9.16 -9.22
N ASP A 26 -0.07 -9.78 -10.02
CA ASP A 26 -0.46 -10.40 -11.29
C ASP A 26 -1.42 -11.58 -11.10
N ARG A 27 -1.26 -12.34 -10.00
CA ARG A 27 -2.22 -13.39 -9.64
C ARG A 27 -3.53 -12.81 -9.11
N HIS A 28 -3.47 -11.77 -8.29
CA HIS A 28 -4.67 -11.07 -7.79
C HIS A 28 -5.44 -10.36 -8.89
N TYR A 29 -4.76 -9.91 -9.95
CA TYR A 29 -5.41 -9.36 -11.13
C TYR A 29 -6.40 -10.37 -11.75
N GLY A 30 -6.19 -11.68 -11.56
CA GLY A 30 -7.14 -12.71 -11.95
C GLY A 30 -8.51 -12.63 -11.27
N LEU A 31 -8.67 -11.83 -10.21
CA LEU A 31 -9.95 -11.54 -9.56
C LEU A 31 -10.80 -10.53 -10.35
N ASN A 32 -10.20 -9.82 -11.31
CA ASN A 32 -10.90 -8.89 -12.20
C ASN A 32 -11.55 -9.67 -13.35
N LYS A 33 -12.89 -9.71 -13.38
CA LYS A 33 -13.68 -10.49 -14.34
C LYS A 33 -14.49 -9.54 -15.23
N PHE A 34 -13.81 -8.94 -16.20
CA PHE A 34 -14.39 -7.93 -17.11
C PHE A 34 -14.51 -8.40 -18.57
N TYR A 35 -14.16 -9.65 -18.88
CA TYR A 35 -14.19 -10.17 -20.25
C TYR A 35 -15.42 -11.06 -20.48
N GLY A 36 -15.97 -11.00 -21.70
CA GLY A 36 -17.15 -11.76 -22.08
C GLY A 36 -18.41 -11.24 -21.40
N SER A 37 -19.19 -12.14 -20.80
CA SER A 37 -20.39 -11.80 -20.02
C SER A 37 -20.09 -11.48 -18.56
N ALA A 38 -18.84 -11.63 -18.11
CA ALA A 38 -18.47 -11.35 -16.74
C ALA A 38 -18.43 -9.84 -16.48
N THR A 39 -18.97 -9.42 -15.34
CA THR A 39 -19.01 -8.02 -14.94
C THR A 39 -18.41 -7.87 -13.54
N GLY A 40 -17.42 -6.99 -13.44
CA GLY A 40 -16.88 -6.55 -12.15
C GLY A 40 -15.66 -7.32 -11.67
N SER A 41 -15.41 -7.18 -10.37
CA SER A 41 -14.22 -7.68 -9.70
C SER A 41 -14.60 -8.45 -8.44
N LEU A 42 -14.00 -9.62 -8.23
CA LEU A 42 -14.32 -10.53 -7.10
C LEU A 42 -13.80 -10.03 -5.74
N TRP A 43 -13.08 -8.92 -5.73
CA TRP A 43 -12.56 -8.23 -4.55
C TRP A 43 -13.00 -6.76 -4.52
N SER A 44 -13.99 -6.40 -5.34
CA SER A 44 -14.63 -5.08 -5.31
C SER A 44 -15.10 -4.73 -3.90
N GLY A 45 -14.92 -3.48 -3.50
CA GLY A 45 -15.29 -2.97 -2.18
C GLY A 45 -14.19 -3.12 -1.12
N ASN A 46 -13.15 -3.91 -1.38
CA ASN A 46 -12.02 -4.02 -0.45
C ASN A 46 -11.16 -2.74 -0.49
N LYS A 47 -10.44 -2.47 0.60
CA LYS A 47 -9.49 -1.35 0.68
C LYS A 47 -8.07 -1.80 0.35
N ALA A 48 -7.25 -0.89 -0.15
CA ALA A 48 -5.83 -1.11 -0.42
C ALA A 48 -4.97 0.01 0.17
N ALA A 49 -3.86 -0.38 0.82
CA ALA A 49 -2.89 0.51 1.44
C ALA A 49 -1.46 0.11 1.07
N LEU A 50 -0.54 1.08 1.10
CA LEU A 50 0.89 0.84 0.85
C LEU A 50 1.72 1.07 2.11
N PHE A 51 2.67 0.18 2.35
CA PHE A 51 3.67 0.31 3.42
C PHE A 51 5.07 0.09 2.85
N LEU A 52 5.76 1.17 2.53
CA LEU A 52 6.95 1.12 1.67
C LEU A 52 8.23 1.49 2.39
N THR A 53 9.35 0.96 1.92
CA THR A 53 10.68 1.51 2.20
C THR A 53 11.36 1.96 0.91
N HIS A 54 12.19 3.00 0.97
CA HIS A 54 12.81 3.58 -0.23
C HIS A 54 14.17 4.23 0.04
N GLY A 55 15.09 4.17 -0.92
CA GLY A 55 16.44 4.76 -0.78
C GLY A 55 16.58 6.21 -1.26
N TYR A 56 15.60 6.73 -2.02
CA TYR A 56 15.62 8.10 -2.56
C TYR A 56 14.60 9.01 -1.86
N ASP A 57 14.47 10.25 -2.32
CA ASP A 57 13.35 11.11 -1.95
C ASP A 57 12.01 10.38 -2.11
N ARG A 58 11.08 10.62 -1.19
CA ARG A 58 9.80 9.91 -1.10
C ARG A 58 9.00 10.00 -2.38
N GLU A 59 8.83 11.21 -2.91
CA GLU A 59 7.97 11.46 -4.07
C GLU A 59 8.60 10.83 -5.31
N TYR A 60 9.91 11.01 -5.48
CA TYR A 60 10.64 10.40 -6.60
C TYR A 60 10.60 8.86 -6.55
N ALA A 61 10.79 8.27 -5.37
CA ALA A 61 10.88 6.81 -5.23
C ALA A 61 9.53 6.11 -5.32
N CYS A 62 8.51 6.60 -4.61
CA CYS A 62 7.29 5.84 -4.35
C CYS A 62 6.18 6.09 -5.38
N THR A 63 6.16 7.28 -6.01
CA THR A 63 5.05 7.70 -6.89
C THR A 63 4.77 6.74 -8.04
N PRO A 64 5.78 6.15 -8.73
CA PRO A 64 5.49 5.25 -9.85
C PRO A 64 4.74 3.98 -9.41
N PHE A 65 5.14 3.35 -8.29
CA PHE A 65 4.42 2.21 -7.74
C PHE A 65 3.04 2.59 -7.19
N GLU A 66 2.95 3.71 -6.45
CA GLU A 66 1.67 4.20 -5.92
C GLU A 66 0.67 4.49 -7.03
N THR A 67 1.11 5.10 -8.13
CA THR A 67 0.27 5.36 -9.31
C THR A 67 -0.26 4.07 -9.91
N GLY A 68 0.61 3.05 -10.07
CA GLY A 68 0.21 1.73 -10.55
C GLY A 68 -0.85 1.07 -9.66
N VAL A 69 -0.70 1.18 -8.33
CA VAL A 69 -1.66 0.62 -7.37
C VAL A 69 -2.97 1.40 -7.35
N LYS A 70 -2.94 2.73 -7.45
CA LYS A 70 -4.16 3.55 -7.62
C LYS A 70 -4.93 3.16 -8.87
N ASN A 71 -4.23 2.95 -9.99
CA ASN A 71 -4.85 2.48 -11.23
C ASN A 71 -5.48 1.09 -11.07
N LEU A 72 -4.79 0.17 -10.38
CA LEU A 72 -5.34 -1.15 -10.05
C LEU A 72 -6.60 -1.03 -9.19
N CYS A 73 -6.61 -0.12 -8.21
CA CYS A 73 -7.77 0.12 -7.35
C CYS A 73 -8.97 0.61 -8.15
N VAL A 74 -8.78 1.60 -9.03
CA VAL A 74 -9.84 2.10 -9.92
C VAL A 74 -10.39 0.98 -10.80
N HIS A 75 -9.51 0.21 -11.44
CA HIS A 75 -9.90 -0.91 -12.30
C HIS A 75 -10.67 -2.00 -11.54
N SER A 76 -10.25 -2.30 -10.31
CA SER A 76 -10.76 -3.41 -9.50
C SER A 76 -11.90 -3.00 -8.55
N SER A 77 -12.34 -1.74 -8.61
CA SER A 77 -13.34 -1.16 -7.70
C SER A 77 -12.94 -1.26 -6.21
N LEU A 78 -11.67 -0.99 -5.92
CA LEU A 78 -11.12 -0.93 -4.56
C LEU A 78 -11.02 0.51 -4.07
N GLU A 79 -11.05 0.68 -2.75
CA GLU A 79 -10.77 1.95 -2.10
C GLU A 79 -9.28 2.07 -1.75
N TYR A 80 -8.56 3.01 -2.37
CA TYR A 80 -7.19 3.31 -1.97
C TYR A 80 -7.17 4.22 -0.73
N ILE A 81 -6.69 3.71 0.41
CA ILE A 81 -6.76 4.41 1.71
C ILE A 81 -5.46 5.12 2.13
N GLY A 82 -4.40 4.95 1.34
CA GLY A 82 -3.17 5.74 1.43
C GLY A 82 -1.88 4.93 1.52
N MET A 83 -0.79 5.66 1.76
CA MET A 83 0.57 5.11 1.83
C MET A 83 1.34 5.67 3.03
N TYR A 84 1.98 4.77 3.76
CA TYR A 84 3.12 5.10 4.61
C TYR A 84 4.43 4.69 3.93
N SER A 85 5.47 5.49 4.12
CA SER A 85 6.80 5.14 3.63
C SER A 85 7.89 5.61 4.59
N ALA A 86 8.98 4.84 4.65
CA ALA A 86 10.17 5.17 5.42
C ALA A 86 11.41 5.15 4.52
N GLY A 87 12.25 6.19 4.63
CA GLY A 87 13.53 6.24 3.94
C GLY A 87 14.50 5.21 4.55
N ASP A 88 15.15 4.42 3.70
CA ASP A 88 16.17 3.43 4.04
C ASP A 88 17.55 3.95 3.62
N ILE A 89 17.99 5.03 4.28
CA ILE A 89 19.24 5.74 3.95
C ILE A 89 20.42 5.32 4.83
N ASP A 90 20.14 4.62 5.92
CA ASP A 90 21.10 4.13 6.92
C ASP A 90 20.69 2.73 7.42
N ASN A 91 20.27 1.86 6.50
CA ASN A 91 19.90 0.47 6.79
C ASN A 91 18.86 0.38 7.94
N LYS A 92 19.00 -0.62 8.82
CA LYS A 92 18.14 -0.82 9.99
C LYS A 92 18.03 0.42 10.90
N ALA A 93 19.07 1.25 11.01
CA ALA A 93 19.03 2.43 11.88
C ALA A 93 17.93 3.41 11.45
N SER A 94 17.72 3.56 10.13
CA SER A 94 16.64 4.41 9.59
C SER A 94 15.25 3.95 10.04
N MET A 95 15.04 2.64 10.17
CA MET A 95 13.77 2.03 10.55
C MET A 95 13.51 2.05 12.06
N HIS A 96 14.55 2.25 12.87
CA HIS A 96 14.45 2.28 14.34
C HIS A 96 14.28 3.69 14.90
N THR A 97 14.26 4.71 14.06
CA THR A 97 14.01 6.09 14.51
C THR A 97 12.60 6.23 15.08
N LYS A 98 12.43 7.10 16.09
CA LYS A 98 11.10 7.40 16.65
C LYS A 98 10.11 7.85 15.56
N LYS A 99 10.59 8.62 14.56
CA LYS A 99 9.79 9.07 13.42
C LYS A 99 9.30 7.90 12.56
N ALA A 100 10.17 6.93 12.26
CA ALA A 100 9.79 5.74 11.49
C ALA A 100 8.77 4.89 12.25
N VAL A 101 9.06 4.57 13.51
CA VAL A 101 8.19 3.72 14.34
C VAL A 101 6.83 4.36 14.60
N GLU A 102 6.80 5.62 15.03
CA GLU A 102 5.53 6.30 15.33
C GLU A 102 4.75 6.64 14.06
N GLY A 103 5.42 6.98 12.96
CA GLY A 103 4.76 7.16 11.67
C GLY A 103 4.07 5.89 11.18
N ALA A 104 4.74 4.74 11.30
CA ALA A 104 4.16 3.44 10.99
C ALA A 104 2.94 3.13 11.86
N LYS A 105 3.04 3.32 13.18
CA LYS A 105 1.92 3.11 14.10
C LYS A 105 0.73 4.02 13.78
N LEU A 106 0.98 5.30 13.54
CA LEU A 106 -0.07 6.26 13.17
C LEU A 106 -0.78 5.85 11.89
N PHE A 107 -0.04 5.37 10.89
CA PHE A 107 -0.65 4.87 9.67
C PHE A 107 -1.49 3.62 9.90
N VAL A 108 -1.00 2.66 10.69
CA VAL A 108 -1.76 1.45 11.03
C VAL A 108 -3.07 1.81 11.76
N ARG A 109 -3.02 2.70 12.75
CA ARG A 109 -4.21 3.20 13.46
C ARG A 109 -5.21 3.85 12.51
N LYS A 110 -4.72 4.67 11.57
CA LYS A 110 -5.55 5.29 10.53
C LYS A 110 -6.28 4.23 9.69
N ILE A 111 -5.58 3.20 9.20
CA ILE A 111 -6.20 2.18 8.34
C ILE A 111 -7.07 1.18 9.12
N ALA A 112 -6.83 1.02 10.43
CA ALA A 112 -7.69 0.26 11.34
C ALA A 112 -8.98 1.01 11.72
N GLY A 113 -9.11 2.29 11.33
CA GLY A 113 -10.29 3.11 11.65
C GLY A 113 -10.29 3.68 13.08
N GLU A 114 -9.15 3.66 13.78
CA GLU A 114 -9.03 4.28 15.09
C GLU A 114 -9.10 5.81 14.96
N ARG A 115 -9.99 6.46 15.73
CA ARG A 115 -10.01 7.93 15.83
C ARG A 115 -8.86 8.38 16.74
N PRO A 116 -8.12 9.45 16.38
CA PRO A 116 -7.12 10.01 17.28
C PRO A 116 -7.80 10.45 18.57
N ASP A 117 -7.26 10.00 19.70
CA ASP A 117 -7.71 10.45 21.02
C ASP A 117 -7.39 11.94 21.17
N ILE A 118 -8.44 12.76 21.20
CA ILE A 118 -8.37 14.22 21.25
C ILE A 118 -8.03 14.70 22.68
N SER A 119 -7.89 13.78 23.66
CA SER A 119 -7.58 14.12 25.05
C SER A 119 -6.09 14.35 25.35
N SER A 120 -5.20 14.17 24.37
CA SER A 120 -3.74 14.29 24.56
C SER A 120 -3.08 15.39 23.70
N ILE A 121 -3.82 16.43 23.29
CA ILE A 121 -3.29 17.63 22.62
C ILE A 121 -3.46 18.83 23.56
#